data_AF-L8LZP5-F1
#
_entry.id   AF-L8LZP5-F1
#
_cell.length_a   1.000
_cell.length_b   1.000
_cell.length_c   1.000
_cell.angle_alpha   90.00
_cell.angle_beta   90.00
_cell.angle_gamma   90.00
#
_symmetry.space_group_name_H-M   'P 1'
#
loop_
_entity.id
_entity.type
_entity.pdbx_description
1 polymer ?
#
loop_
_entity_poly.entity_id
_entity_poly.type
_entity_poly.pdbx_seq_one_letter_code
_entity_poly.pdbx_strand_id
1 'polypeptide(L)'
;MGFFDSEVVQQEAKQLFEDYQSLMQLGSEYGKFDREGKVLFIEKMEGLMDRYKIFMKRFELSEDFMAQMTVEQLKTQLGQFGVTPQQMFDQMNMTLQRMKSEIDY
;
A
#
# COMPACT_ATOMS: atom_id res chain seq x y z
N MET A 1 -23.83 -9.13 -9.29
CA MET A 1 -23.38 -8.14 -8.30
C MET A 1 -21.93 -8.43 -8.05
N GLY A 2 -21.08 -7.67 -8.72
CA GLY A 2 -19.64 -7.81 -8.64
C GLY A 2 -19.12 -7.34 -7.28
N PHE A 3 -18.03 -7.93 -6.81
CA PHE A 3 -17.30 -7.45 -5.63
C PHE A 3 -16.88 -5.98 -5.80
N PHE A 4 -16.62 -5.54 -7.04
CA PHE A 4 -16.31 -4.14 -7.38
C PHE A 4 -17.52 -3.23 -7.56
N ASP A 5 -18.74 -3.77 -7.66
CA ASP A 5 -19.96 -2.95 -7.67
C ASP A 5 -20.33 -2.43 -6.27
N SER A 6 -19.66 -2.94 -5.24
CA SER A 6 -19.84 -2.45 -3.88
C SER A 6 -19.17 -1.08 -3.74
N GLU A 7 -19.99 -0.03 -3.56
CA GLU A 7 -19.52 1.32 -3.22
C GLU A 7 -18.51 1.31 -2.06
N VAL A 8 -18.69 0.37 -1.11
CA VAL A 8 -17.80 0.19 0.04
C VAL A 8 -16.40 -0.21 -0.39
N VAL A 9 -16.27 -1.15 -1.33
CA VAL A 9 -14.96 -1.61 -1.84
C VAL A 9 -14.28 -0.52 -2.66
N GLN A 10 -15.04 0.21 -3.48
CA GLN A 10 -14.50 1.34 -4.25
C GLN A 10 -14.01 2.46 -3.34
N GLN A 11 -14.75 2.75 -2.27
CA GLN A 11 -14.38 3.75 -1.28
C GLN A 11 -13.17 3.32 -0.45
N GLU A 12 -13.09 2.04 -0.06
CA GLU A 12 -11.92 1.46 0.61
C GLU A 12 -10.67 1.56 -0.26
N ALA A 13 -10.78 1.20 -1.55
CA ALA A 13 -9.69 1.31 -2.51
C ALA A 13 -9.20 2.75 -2.66
N LYS A 14 -10.13 3.71 -2.82
CA LYS A 14 -9.80 5.13 -2.96
C LYS A 14 -9.08 5.66 -1.72
N GLN A 15 -9.59 5.37 -0.52
CA GLN A 15 -8.96 5.76 0.73
C GLN A 15 -7.56 5.16 0.87
N LEU A 16 -7.38 3.89 0.50
CA LEU A 16 -6.08 3.22 0.55
C LEU A 16 -5.04 3.94 -0.33
N PHE A 17 -5.43 4.35 -1.53
CA PHE A 17 -4.54 5.10 -2.45
C PHE A 17 -4.24 6.52 -1.94
N GLU A 18 -5.23 7.22 -1.40
CA GLU A 18 -5.06 8.56 -0.82
C GLU A 18 -4.13 8.52 0.41
N ASP A 19 -4.32 7.55 1.30
CA ASP A 19 -3.45 7.32 2.46
C ASP A 19 -2.02 7.01 2.01
N TYR A 20 -1.86 6.16 0.99
CA TYR A 20 -0.56 5.83 0.41
C TYR A 20 0.15 7.06 -0.16
N GLN A 21 -0.52 7.87 -0.99
CA GLN A 21 0.09 9.07 -1.55
C GLN A 21 0.49 10.07 -0.47
N SER A 22 -0.37 10.26 0.54
CA SER A 22 -0.11 11.14 1.68
C SER A 22 1.12 10.68 2.46
N LEU A 23 1.23 9.38 2.73
CA LEU A 23 2.37 8.81 3.43
C LEU A 23 3.66 8.82 2.61
N MET A 24 3.60 8.61 1.30
CA MET A 24 4.78 8.76 0.43
C MET A 24 5.28 10.21 0.40
N GLN A 25 4.36 11.18 0.34
CA GLN A 25 4.71 12.59 0.41
C GLN A 25 5.34 12.94 1.76
N LEU A 26 4.74 12.48 2.87
CA LEU A 26 5.26 12.67 4.22
C LEU A 26 6.63 11.98 4.41
N GLY A 27 6.82 10.80 3.81
CA GLY A 27 8.07 10.04 3.85
C GLY A 27 9.26 10.75 3.22
N SER A 28 9.03 11.70 2.30
CA SER A 28 10.09 12.56 1.76
C SER A 28 10.76 13.43 2.83
N GLU A 29 10.05 13.69 3.93
CA GLU A 29 10.55 14.47 5.07
C GLU A 29 10.95 13.60 6.27
N TYR A 30 10.91 12.27 6.15
CA TYR A 30 11.19 11.33 7.24
C TYR A 30 12.53 11.59 7.96
N GLY A 31 13.57 11.99 7.21
CA GLY A 31 14.88 12.32 7.77
C GLY A 31 14.87 13.52 8.73
N LYS A 32 13.86 14.39 8.65
CA LYS A 32 13.68 15.57 9.52
C LYS A 32 12.85 15.27 10.76
N PHE A 33 12.19 14.11 10.83
CA PHE A 33 11.34 13.77 11.98
C PHE A 33 12.21 13.50 13.21
N ASP A 34 11.67 13.87 14.37
CA ASP A 34 12.18 13.41 15.65
C ASP A 34 11.84 11.93 15.85
N ARG A 35 12.35 11.34 16.94
CA ARG A 35 12.17 9.90 17.19
C ARG A 35 10.69 9.51 17.25
N GLU A 36 9.86 10.31 17.91
CA GLU A 36 8.42 10.03 18.03
C GLU A 36 7.70 10.13 16.68
N GLY A 37 8.02 11.14 15.87
CA GLY A 37 7.49 11.27 14.52
C GLY A 37 7.91 10.12 13.59
N LYS A 38 9.15 9.63 13.73
CA LYS A 38 9.62 8.43 13.00
C LYS A 38 8.86 7.18 13.41
N VAL A 39 8.66 6.95 14.71
CA VAL A 39 7.86 5.82 15.22
C VAL A 39 6.44 5.88 14.65
N LEU A 40 5.77 7.02 14.77
CA LEU A 40 4.40 7.19 14.27
C LEU A 40 4.31 6.98 12.76
N PHE A 41 5.29 7.48 12.00
CA PHE A 41 5.35 7.26 10.55
C PHE A 41 5.45 5.77 10.20
N ILE A 42 6.33 5.04 10.89
CA ILE A 42 6.50 3.60 10.69
C ILE A 42 5.20 2.85 11.02
N GLU A 43 4.56 3.15 12.15
CA GLU A 43 3.29 2.53 12.54
C GLU A 43 2.18 2.78 11.50
N LYS A 44 2.09 4.01 10.98
CA LYS A 44 1.12 4.36 9.93
C LYS A 44 1.38 3.62 8.63
N MET A 45 2.66 3.51 8.24
CA MET A 45 3.05 2.73 7.07
C MET A 45 2.72 1.24 7.24
N GLU A 46 3.01 0.64 8.40
CA GLU A 46 2.67 -0.76 8.66
C GLU A 46 1.16 -1.02 8.59
N GLY A 47 0.36 -0.15 9.22
CA GLY A 47 -1.10 -0.25 9.15
C GLY A 47 -1.65 -0.12 7.72
N LEU A 48 -1.02 0.73 6.89
CA LEU A 48 -1.36 0.82 5.48
C LEU A 48 -1.01 -0.48 4.74
N MET A 49 0.18 -1.04 4.97
CA MET A 49 0.61 -2.29 4.35
C MET A 49 -0.31 -3.46 4.70
N ASP A 50 -0.78 -3.54 5.95
CA ASP A 50 -1.74 -4.56 6.37
C ASP A 50 -3.09 -4.43 5.65
N ARG A 51 -3.62 -3.20 5.56
CA ARG A 51 -4.86 -2.93 4.79
C ARG A 51 -4.67 -3.27 3.31
N TYR A 52 -3.53 -2.90 2.73
CA TYR A 52 -3.21 -3.21 1.33
C TYR A 52 -3.15 -4.73 1.08
N LYS A 53 -2.52 -5.48 1.99
CA LYS A 53 -2.46 -6.95 1.90
C LYS A 53 -3.85 -7.58 1.97
N ILE A 54 -4.71 -7.12 2.87
CA ILE A 54 -6.10 -7.60 2.97
C ILE A 54 -6.86 -7.26 1.69
N PHE A 55 -6.74 -6.03 1.20
CA PHE A 55 -7.38 -5.58 -0.03
C PHE A 55 -6.96 -6.44 -1.21
N MET A 56 -5.65 -6.65 -1.41
CA MET A 56 -5.11 -7.53 -2.46
C MET A 56 -5.59 -8.96 -2.32
N LYS A 57 -5.68 -9.51 -1.10
CA LYS A 57 -6.18 -10.88 -0.89
C LYS A 57 -7.66 -11.01 -1.24
N ARG A 58 -8.49 -10.03 -0.85
CA ARG A 58 -9.91 -9.98 -1.25
C ARG A 58 -10.05 -9.84 -2.77
N PHE A 59 -9.16 -9.08 -3.38
CA PHE A 59 -9.06 -8.90 -4.82
C PHE A 59 -8.75 -10.19 -5.57
N GLU A 60 -7.73 -10.94 -5.12
CA GLU A 60 -7.33 -12.23 -5.70
C GLU A 60 -8.42 -13.29 -5.63
N LEU A 61 -9.23 -13.26 -4.56
CA LEU A 61 -10.32 -14.21 -4.33
C LEU A 61 -11.62 -13.81 -5.03
N SER A 62 -11.66 -12.64 -5.67
CA SER A 62 -12.84 -12.17 -6.40
C SER A 62 -12.93 -12.83 -7.78
N GLU A 63 -14.06 -13.46 -8.07
CA GLU A 63 -14.40 -13.99 -9.40
C GLU A 63 -14.98 -12.91 -10.35
N ASP A 64 -15.00 -11.65 -9.91
CA ASP A 64 -15.53 -10.53 -10.66
C ASP A 64 -14.58 -10.16 -11.81
N PHE A 65 -15.09 -10.24 -13.04
CA PHE A 65 -14.36 -9.86 -14.26
C PHE A 65 -13.81 -8.42 -14.21
N MET A 66 -14.52 -7.50 -13.53
CA MET A 66 -14.06 -6.13 -13.34
C MET A 66 -12.87 -6.05 -12.39
N ALA A 67 -12.80 -6.90 -11.37
CA ALA A 67 -11.60 -7.04 -10.54
C ALA A 67 -10.41 -7.43 -11.44
N GLN A 68 -10.57 -8.50 -12.22
CA GLN A 68 -9.46 -9.00 -13.05
C GLN A 68 -8.91 -7.92 -14.00
N MET A 69 -9.77 -7.09 -14.59
CA MET A 69 -9.33 -6.00 -15.46
C MET A 69 -8.58 -4.89 -14.70
N THR A 70 -9.02 -4.54 -13.48
CA THR A 70 -8.30 -3.58 -12.63
C THR A 70 -6.95 -4.13 -12.16
N VAL A 71 -6.83 -5.44 -11.90
CA VAL A 71 -5.53 -6.07 -11.62
C VAL A 71 -4.60 -5.91 -12.82
N GLU A 72 -5.09 -6.21 -14.02
CA GLU A 72 -4.27 -6.11 -15.23
C GLU A 72 -3.87 -4.66 -15.51
N GLN A 73 -4.74 -3.67 -15.26
CA GLN A 73 -4.37 -2.25 -15.33
C GLN A 73 -3.33 -1.86 -14.28
N LEU A 74 -3.50 -2.28 -13.02
CA LEU A 74 -2.56 -2.00 -11.94
C LEU A 74 -1.19 -2.61 -12.25
N LYS A 75 -1.16 -3.88 -12.67
CA LYS A 75 0.05 -4.58 -13.13
C LYS A 75 0.67 -3.88 -14.33
N THR A 76 -0.12 -3.36 -15.26
CA THR A 76 0.38 -2.62 -16.44
C THR A 76 1.04 -1.31 -16.01
N GLN A 77 0.42 -0.55 -15.11
CA GLN A 77 1.02 0.68 -14.58
C GLN A 77 2.30 0.40 -13.79
N LEU A 78 2.28 -0.59 -12.89
CA LEU A 78 3.47 -0.99 -12.12
C LEU A 78 4.56 -1.60 -13.01
N GLY A 79 4.18 -2.31 -14.07
CA GLY A 79 5.06 -2.85 -15.08
C GLY A 79 5.81 -1.76 -15.87
N GLN A 80 5.22 -0.57 -16.05
CA GLN A 80 5.95 0.59 -16.60
C GLN A 80 7.08 1.06 -15.68
N PHE A 81 6.94 0.85 -14.37
CA PHE A 81 8.01 1.07 -13.38
C PHE A 81 8.93 -0.15 -13.21
N GLY A 82 8.71 -1.23 -13.96
CA GLY A 82 9.53 -2.45 -13.91
C GLY A 82 9.34 -3.30 -12.65
N VAL A 83 8.25 -3.11 -11.90
CA VAL A 83 7.99 -3.79 -10.63
C VAL A 83 6.63 -4.48 -10.61
N THR A 84 6.56 -5.64 -9.95
CA THR A 84 5.28 -6.29 -9.64
C THR A 84 4.71 -5.78 -8.30
N PRO A 85 3.39 -5.89 -8.05
CA PRO A 85 2.81 -5.55 -6.75
C PRO A 85 3.51 -6.24 -5.58
N GLN A 86 3.88 -7.51 -5.77
CA GLN A 86 4.61 -8.28 -4.76
C GLN A 86 6.01 -7.70 -4.50
N GLN A 87 6.76 -7.40 -5.55
CA GLN A 87 8.09 -6.78 -5.40
C GLN A 87 8.02 -5.41 -4.73
N MET A 88 6.99 -4.61 -5.04
CA MET A 88 6.75 -3.34 -4.36
C MET A 88 6.50 -3.56 -2.86
N PHE A 89 5.68 -4.54 -2.51
CA PHE A 89 5.39 -4.90 -1.11
C PHE A 89 6.66 -5.34 -0.36
N ASP A 90 7.47 -6.20 -0.98
CA ASP A 90 8.71 -6.69 -0.40
C ASP A 90 9.71 -5.54 -0.20
N GLN A 91 9.78 -4.60 -1.16
CA GLN A 91 10.64 -3.42 -1.08
C GLN A 91 10.20 -2.44 0.01
N MET A 92 8.89 -2.25 0.17
CA MET A 92 8.30 -1.46 1.27
C MET A 92 8.64 -2.08 2.62
N ASN A 93 8.48 -3.40 2.77
CA ASN A 93 8.84 -4.10 4.00
C ASN A 93 10.32 -3.96 4.33
N MET A 94 11.22 -4.17 3.36
CA MET A 94 12.65 -3.98 3.58
C MET A 94 12.98 -2.56 4.03
N THR A 95 12.28 -1.57 3.47
CA THR A 95 12.45 -0.16 3.83
C THR A 95 11.98 0.10 5.27
N LEU A 96 10.82 -0.42 5.65
CA LEU A 96 10.30 -0.31 7.02
C LEU A 96 11.19 -1.01 8.05
N GLN A 97 11.72 -2.19 7.73
CA GLN A 97 12.66 -2.88 8.62
C GLN A 97 13.95 -2.08 8.85
N ARG A 98 14.46 -1.41 7.81
CA ARG A 98 15.60 -0.50 7.95
C ARG A 98 15.25 0.71 8.82
N MET A 99 14.10 1.34 8.57
CA MET A 99 13.62 2.48 9.36
C MET A 99 13.48 2.12 10.84
N LYS A 100 12.99 0.92 11.17
CA LYS A 100 12.90 0.40 12.54
C LYS A 100 14.26 0.21 13.20
N SER A 101 15.21 -0.35 12.46
CA SER A 101 16.58 -0.56 12.95
C SER A 101 17.30 0.77 13.23
N GLU A 102 16.94 1.86 12.54
CA GLU A 102 17.51 3.19 12.79
C GLU A 102 17.07 3.84 14.10
N ILE A 103 15.96 3.37 14.70
CA ILE A 103 15.36 3.98 15.89
C ILE A 103 15.28 3.03 17.11
N ASP A 104 15.96 1.88 17.01
CA ASP A 104 15.96 0.78 17.98
C ASP A 104 14.53 0.33 18.34
N TYR A 105 13.67 0.20 17.32
CA TYR A 105 12.29 -0.30 17.46
C TYR A 105 12.24 -1.83 17.42
#